data_AF-A0A349FEH2-F1
#
_entry.id   AF-A0A349FEH2-F1
#
_cell.length_a   1.000
_cell.length_b   1.000
_cell.length_c   1.000
_cell.angle_alpha   90.00
_cell.angle_beta   90.00
_cell.angle_gamma   90.00
#
_symmetry.space_group_name_H-M   'P 1'
#
loop_
_entity.id
_entity.type
_entity.pdbx_description
1 polymer ?
#
loop_
_entity_poly.entity_id
_entity_poly.type
_entity_poly.pdbx_seq_one_letter_code
_entity_poly.pdbx_strand_id
1 'polypeptide(L)'
;MQAYTEKLIQRLDSLNQQRIDRALALMDLQAQRVFHLIPALLHYNHPVFPGYYDSQVPYGIYGFELNTEQQQFVEDTELTIGQALVTNPKPNILALYTMGSTSSIGQSTSSDLDIWVCVSPLMSRDDRESLNNKCLLITDWAQSQGVEANFFIMDEDRFKSNLSEEMTGDNCGSSQHMLLLDEFYRSAVRLAGQRLLWQIVPPEMEECYDEYVKELCDKGSIDCNTWIDFGQLHRIPAEEYFGSNLWQLYKSIDSPYKSVLKAILLEAYSWEYPHAQLLSLDTKRRFFADEPDLYGMDAYYLMLEKVTRYLERIGDTTRLDLVRRCFYLKTHEKLSREPGAGSVPWRREVLSLLVEKWQWQPQVIVELDNRRHWKVEQVKLVHHSLLDALMLSYRNLIQFARRNDITSAISPQDISILARKLYAAFEVLPGKVTLLNPQISPDLHEPELTFIEVQPGRTNQSGWYLYKQPLQPHRILGQPSLDHNEYLSKLVAWAFFNGLITESTHLNAVIRDAHLDIDKFYQMVSDLRNTFSLRKRRPTMQALG
;
A
#
# COMPACT_ATOMS: atom_id res chain seq x y z
N MET A 1 12.88 38.63 0.65
CA MET A 1 12.05 37.59 0.01
C MET A 1 12.94 36.55 -0.68
N GLN A 2 13.85 36.96 -1.56
CA GLN A 2 14.80 36.05 -2.23
C GLN A 2 15.65 35.21 -1.28
N ALA A 3 16.37 35.81 -0.33
CA ALA A 3 17.16 35.06 0.66
C ALA A 3 16.35 34.09 1.54
N TYR A 4 15.08 34.42 1.82
CA TYR A 4 14.16 33.51 2.54
C TYR A 4 13.77 32.33 1.66
N THR A 5 13.50 32.57 0.38
CA THR A 5 13.15 31.55 -0.60
C THR A 5 14.33 30.61 -0.84
N GLU A 6 15.55 31.12 -0.98
CA GLU A 6 16.77 30.33 -1.07
C GLU A 6 16.96 29.41 0.16
N LYS A 7 16.70 29.93 1.37
CA LYS A 7 16.74 29.12 2.60
C LYS A 7 15.69 28.00 2.57
N LEU A 8 14.47 28.27 2.10
CA LEU A 8 13.44 27.25 1.95
C LEU A 8 13.84 26.17 0.92
N ILE A 9 14.44 26.57 -0.20
CA ILE A 9 14.92 25.65 -1.24
C ILE A 9 16.00 24.72 -0.67
N GLN A 10 17.01 25.28 0.03
CA GLN A 10 18.06 24.49 0.66
C GLN A 10 17.51 23.49 1.67
N ARG A 11 16.53 23.93 2.47
CA ARG A 11 15.85 23.07 3.43
C ARG A 11 15.04 21.97 2.73
N LEU A 12 14.36 22.29 1.64
CA LEU A 12 13.62 21.32 0.85
C LEU A 12 14.55 20.24 0.26
N ASP A 13 15.68 20.66 -0.31
CA ASP A 13 16.67 19.74 -0.86
C ASP A 13 17.29 18.85 0.24
N SER A 14 17.52 19.41 1.43
CA SER A 14 18.03 18.66 2.59
C SER A 14 17.02 17.61 3.07
N LEU A 15 15.73 17.97 3.14
CA LEU A 15 14.65 17.03 3.46
C LEU A 15 14.53 15.93 2.40
N ASN A 16 14.66 16.27 1.11
CA ASN A 16 14.62 15.28 0.04
C ASN A 16 15.80 14.31 0.11
N GLN A 17 17.01 14.80 0.40
CA GLN A 17 18.18 13.95 0.59
C GLN A 17 17.99 13.00 1.78
N GLN A 18 17.52 13.50 2.91
CA GLN A 18 17.20 12.67 4.07
C GLN A 18 16.15 11.60 3.74
N ARG A 19 15.16 11.92 2.89
CA ARG A 19 14.17 10.96 2.41
C ARG A 19 14.80 9.87 1.54
N ILE A 20 15.71 10.23 0.63
CA ILE A 20 16.48 9.27 -0.17
C ILE A 20 17.30 8.35 0.74
N ASP A 21 18.04 8.91 1.70
CA ASP A 21 18.89 8.14 2.62
C ASP A 21 18.06 7.16 3.47
N ARG A 22 16.90 7.61 3.99
CA ARG A 22 15.97 6.75 4.71
C ARG A 22 15.43 5.63 3.81
N ALA A 23 15.06 5.95 2.56
CA ALA A 23 14.53 4.97 1.63
C ALA A 23 15.56 3.88 1.31
N LEU A 24 16.80 4.26 1.01
CA LEU A 24 17.90 3.33 0.69
C LEU A 24 18.27 2.46 1.89
N ALA A 25 18.31 3.01 3.10
CA ALA A 25 18.62 2.26 4.33
C ALA A 25 17.62 1.11 4.61
N LEU A 26 16.44 1.14 3.99
CA LEU A 26 15.36 0.18 4.17
C LEU A 26 15.19 -0.77 2.99
N MET A 27 15.95 -0.55 1.92
CA MET A 27 16.00 -1.39 0.73
C MET A 27 17.12 -2.43 0.84
N ASP A 28 16.90 -3.60 0.26
CA ASP A 28 18.01 -4.52 0.01
C ASP A 28 18.86 -4.03 -1.18
N LEU A 29 19.99 -4.70 -1.43
CA LEU A 29 20.94 -4.27 -2.46
C LEU A 29 20.34 -4.24 -3.88
N GLN A 30 19.41 -5.16 -4.19
CA GLN A 30 18.77 -5.18 -5.51
C GLN A 30 17.79 -4.02 -5.66
N ALA A 31 16.99 -3.76 -4.63
CA ALA A 31 16.10 -2.61 -4.59
C ALA A 31 16.85 -1.27 -4.64
N GLN A 32 17.98 -1.13 -3.92
CA GLN A 32 18.84 0.05 -4.02
C GLN A 32 19.36 0.26 -5.45
N ARG A 33 19.82 -0.80 -6.10
CA ARG A 33 20.30 -0.73 -7.49
C ARG A 33 19.18 -0.30 -8.44
N VAL A 34 18.00 -0.91 -8.35
CA VAL A 34 16.84 -0.52 -9.17
C VAL A 34 16.48 0.95 -8.92
N PHE A 35 16.38 1.35 -7.65
CA PHE A 35 16.07 2.73 -7.24
C PHE A 35 17.06 3.75 -7.83
N HIS A 36 18.36 3.46 -7.77
CA HIS A 36 19.39 4.33 -8.33
C HIS A 36 19.36 4.38 -9.86
N LEU A 37 19.11 3.27 -10.55
CA LEU A 37 19.23 3.22 -12.01
C LEU A 37 18.02 3.78 -12.77
N ILE A 38 16.82 3.77 -12.17
CA ILE A 38 15.60 4.24 -12.84
C ILE A 38 15.75 5.63 -13.50
N PRO A 39 16.30 6.66 -12.83
CA PRO A 39 16.54 7.95 -13.48
C PRO A 39 17.46 7.86 -14.70
N ALA A 40 18.54 7.08 -14.65
CA ALA A 40 19.45 6.92 -15.78
C ALA A 40 18.77 6.21 -16.96
N LEU A 41 17.95 5.20 -16.71
CA LEU A 41 17.21 4.46 -17.75
C LEU A 41 16.18 5.33 -18.48
N LEU A 42 15.61 6.34 -17.80
CA LEU A 42 14.72 7.32 -18.41
C LEU A 42 15.48 8.51 -19.03
N HIS A 43 16.68 8.81 -18.52
CA HIS A 43 17.53 9.88 -19.05
C HIS A 43 18.17 9.54 -20.39
N TYR A 44 18.51 8.27 -20.63
CA TYR A 44 19.13 7.81 -21.88
C TYR A 44 18.19 6.93 -22.71
N ASN A 45 18.40 6.87 -24.02
CA ASN A 45 17.68 5.96 -24.92
C ASN A 45 18.65 5.21 -25.82
N HIS A 46 18.98 3.97 -25.47
CA HIS A 46 19.91 3.15 -26.24
C HIS A 46 19.51 1.66 -26.18
N PRO A 47 19.64 0.87 -27.26
CA PRO A 47 19.23 -0.55 -27.31
C PRO A 47 19.85 -1.47 -26.26
N VAL A 48 20.97 -1.06 -25.65
CA VAL A 48 21.64 -1.83 -24.58
C VAL A 48 20.94 -1.70 -23.23
N PHE A 49 20.13 -0.66 -23.04
CA PHE A 49 19.49 -0.39 -21.76
C PHE A 49 18.17 -1.14 -21.60
N PRO A 50 17.89 -1.65 -20.39
CA PRO A 50 16.55 -2.11 -20.06
C PRO A 50 15.58 -0.93 -20.20
N GLY A 51 14.47 -1.15 -20.90
CA GLY A 51 13.51 -0.08 -21.20
C GLY A 51 13.55 0.45 -22.64
N TYR A 52 14.53 0.07 -23.46
CA TYR A 52 14.56 0.52 -24.86
C TYR A 52 13.37 -0.03 -25.64
N TYR A 53 12.50 0.86 -26.11
CA TYR A 53 11.33 0.52 -26.93
C TYR A 53 11.54 0.88 -28.40
N ASP A 54 11.88 2.13 -28.69
CA ASP A 54 12.20 2.63 -30.04
C ASP A 54 13.16 3.84 -29.98
N SER A 55 13.81 4.15 -31.11
CA SER A 55 14.71 5.30 -31.26
C SER A 55 14.03 6.67 -31.05
N GLN A 56 12.73 6.81 -31.35
CA GLN A 56 11.99 8.07 -31.27
C GLN A 56 11.34 8.31 -29.91
N VAL A 57 11.46 7.37 -28.96
CA VAL A 57 10.85 7.49 -27.63
C VAL A 57 11.39 8.74 -26.92
N PRO A 58 10.53 9.59 -26.33
CA PRO A 58 10.96 10.72 -25.52
C PRO A 58 11.88 10.28 -24.37
N TYR A 59 12.98 11.01 -24.19
CA TYR A 59 13.95 10.70 -23.15
C TYR A 59 14.70 11.95 -22.69
N GLY A 60 15.45 11.82 -21.60
CA GLY A 60 16.17 12.94 -21.00
C GLY A 60 15.32 13.63 -19.92
N ILE A 61 15.94 13.81 -18.77
CA ILE A 61 15.33 14.42 -17.58
C ILE A 61 15.93 15.81 -17.38
N TYR A 62 15.08 16.80 -17.12
CA TYR A 62 15.48 18.19 -16.90
C TYR A 62 16.52 18.31 -15.79
N GLY A 63 17.66 18.96 -16.05
CA GLY A 63 18.69 19.22 -15.02
C GLY A 63 19.20 17.96 -14.30
N PHE A 64 19.20 16.81 -14.96
CA PHE A 64 19.65 15.56 -14.36
C PHE A 64 21.18 15.52 -14.25
N GLU A 65 21.64 15.20 -13.05
CA GLU A 65 23.06 14.97 -12.74
C GLU A 65 23.20 13.53 -12.23
N LEU A 66 24.22 12.83 -12.74
CA LEU A 66 24.51 11.45 -12.34
C LEU A 66 25.10 11.44 -10.93
N ASN A 67 24.58 10.57 -10.08
CA ASN A 67 25.28 10.18 -8.86
C ASN A 67 26.38 9.14 -9.17
N THR A 68 27.18 8.79 -8.17
CA THR A 68 28.31 7.85 -8.32
C THR A 68 27.91 6.50 -8.92
N GLU A 69 26.82 5.90 -8.46
CA GLU A 69 26.32 4.60 -8.94
C GLU A 69 25.86 4.67 -10.41
N GLN A 70 25.15 5.75 -10.76
CA GLN A 70 24.65 5.98 -12.12
C GLN A 70 25.80 6.32 -13.08
N GLN A 71 26.80 7.07 -12.61
CA GLN A 71 27.98 7.41 -13.39
C GLN A 71 28.77 6.14 -13.73
N GLN A 72 29.02 5.26 -12.74
CA GLN A 72 29.68 3.99 -12.98
C GLN A 72 28.92 3.13 -13.99
N PHE A 73 27.60 3.03 -13.84
CA PHE A 73 26.75 2.29 -14.79
C PHE A 73 26.84 2.85 -16.23
N VAL A 74 26.87 4.17 -16.37
CA VAL A 74 27.02 4.85 -17.67
C VAL A 74 28.41 4.57 -18.26
N GLU A 75 29.48 4.76 -17.50
CA GLU A 75 30.86 4.56 -17.95
C GLU A 75 31.10 3.10 -18.38
N ASP A 76 30.66 2.12 -17.58
CA ASP A 76 30.75 0.70 -17.92
C ASP A 76 29.99 0.37 -19.21
N THR A 77 28.84 1.02 -19.42
CA THR A 77 28.05 0.86 -20.65
C THR A 77 28.77 1.44 -21.85
N GLU A 78 29.27 2.68 -21.75
CA GLU A 78 30.00 3.37 -22.82
C GLU A 78 31.25 2.60 -23.25
N LEU A 79 31.99 2.04 -22.28
CA LEU A 79 33.12 1.15 -22.54
C LEU A 79 32.70 -0.11 -23.30
N THR A 80 31.57 -0.70 -22.93
CA THR A 80 31.04 -1.91 -23.58
C THR A 80 30.59 -1.67 -25.01
N ILE A 81 29.96 -0.53 -25.28
CA ILE A 81 29.49 -0.17 -26.63
C ILE A 81 30.57 0.53 -27.48
N GLY A 82 31.66 0.98 -26.87
CA GLY A 82 32.77 1.66 -27.54
C GLY A 82 32.43 3.09 -28.01
N GLN A 83 31.39 3.72 -27.45
CA GLN A 83 30.95 5.06 -27.80
C GLN A 83 30.28 5.75 -26.62
N ALA A 84 30.30 7.08 -26.59
CA ALA A 84 29.58 7.86 -25.60
C ALA A 84 28.06 7.77 -25.82
N LEU A 85 27.30 7.77 -24.72
CA LEU A 85 25.85 7.81 -24.77
C LEU A 85 25.38 9.21 -25.18
N VAL A 86 24.39 9.25 -26.07
CA VAL A 86 23.83 10.51 -26.54
C VAL A 86 22.85 11.06 -25.52
N THR A 87 23.12 12.26 -25.02
CA THR A 87 22.19 13.02 -24.19
C THR A 87 21.22 13.80 -25.07
N ASN A 88 19.99 13.98 -24.59
CA ASN A 88 19.00 14.82 -25.27
C ASN A 88 19.18 16.28 -24.84
N PRO A 89 19.52 17.22 -25.75
CA PRO A 89 19.68 18.63 -25.40
C PRO A 89 18.35 19.30 -24.99
N LYS A 90 17.21 18.70 -25.33
CA LYS A 90 15.87 19.16 -24.97
C LYS A 90 15.15 18.07 -24.17
N PRO A 91 15.36 18.00 -22.84
CA PRO A 91 14.80 16.93 -22.01
C PRO A 91 13.27 16.91 -22.13
N ASN A 92 12.71 15.73 -22.37
CA ASN A 92 11.26 15.55 -22.50
C ASN A 92 10.57 15.25 -21.17
N ILE A 93 11.34 14.80 -20.17
CA ILE A 93 10.86 14.49 -18.82
C ILE A 93 11.26 15.64 -17.90
N LEU A 94 10.30 16.21 -17.20
CA LEU A 94 10.51 17.35 -16.32
C LEU A 94 11.01 16.91 -14.94
N ALA A 95 10.46 15.83 -14.39
CA ALA A 95 10.85 15.31 -13.09
C ALA A 95 10.42 13.85 -12.90
N LEU A 96 11.09 13.19 -11.96
CA LEU A 96 10.73 11.86 -11.45
C LEU A 96 10.52 11.93 -9.94
N TYR A 97 9.39 11.40 -9.49
CA TYR A 97 9.06 11.30 -8.07
C TYR A 97 8.63 9.88 -7.73
N THR A 98 9.07 9.37 -6.60
CA THR A 98 8.41 8.21 -5.97
C THR A 98 7.54 8.68 -4.82
N MET A 99 6.48 7.94 -4.49
CA MET A 99 5.52 8.32 -3.45
C MET A 99 5.05 7.10 -2.64
N GLY A 100 4.12 7.33 -1.71
CA GLY A 100 3.47 6.26 -0.97
C GLY A 100 4.29 5.84 0.25
N SER A 101 4.75 4.58 0.26
CA SER A 101 5.48 4.05 1.41
C SER A 101 6.98 4.35 1.40
N THR A 102 7.54 4.73 0.25
CA THR A 102 8.97 5.04 0.10
C THR A 102 9.40 6.13 1.08
N SER A 103 10.59 5.98 1.66
CA SER A 103 11.17 6.81 2.72
C SER A 103 10.43 6.80 4.07
N SER A 104 9.28 6.12 4.19
CA SER A 104 8.51 6.14 5.43
C SER A 104 8.90 5.02 6.41
N ILE A 105 8.50 5.17 7.66
CA ILE A 105 8.58 4.13 8.68
C ILE A 105 7.78 2.87 8.29
N GLY A 106 6.81 3.00 7.39
CA GLY A 106 6.03 1.91 6.83
C GLY A 106 6.69 1.19 5.65
N GLN A 107 7.85 1.65 5.14
CA GLN A 107 8.56 0.98 4.04
C GLN A 107 9.12 -0.37 4.48
N SER A 108 9.02 -1.36 3.61
CA SER A 108 9.59 -2.69 3.80
C SER A 108 10.41 -3.11 2.58
N THR A 109 11.21 -4.16 2.70
CA THR A 109 11.94 -4.74 1.56
C THR A 109 11.01 -5.28 0.46
N SER A 110 9.75 -5.56 0.79
CA SER A 110 8.71 -5.95 -0.18
C SER A 110 7.79 -4.78 -0.59
N SER A 111 8.17 -3.53 -0.31
CA SER A 111 7.42 -2.37 -0.79
C SER A 111 7.58 -2.20 -2.29
N ASP A 112 6.48 -1.85 -2.96
CA ASP A 112 6.44 -1.38 -4.33
C ASP A 112 7.04 0.03 -4.46
N LEU A 113 7.53 0.36 -5.66
CA LEU A 113 7.93 1.70 -6.06
C LEU A 113 6.91 2.27 -7.02
N ASP A 114 6.03 3.15 -6.52
CA ASP A 114 5.15 3.94 -7.37
C ASP A 114 5.88 5.22 -7.79
N ILE A 115 6.02 5.43 -9.11
CA ILE A 115 6.86 6.48 -9.70
C ILE A 115 6.04 7.34 -10.65
N TRP A 116 5.99 8.63 -10.38
CA TRP A 116 5.44 9.63 -11.28
C TRP A 116 6.53 10.12 -12.24
N VAL A 117 6.23 10.02 -13.53
CA VAL A 117 7.04 10.56 -14.62
C VAL A 117 6.37 11.84 -15.09
N CYS A 118 6.86 12.98 -14.61
CA CYS A 118 6.29 14.28 -14.91
C CYS A 118 6.75 14.76 -16.29
N VAL A 119 5.81 15.08 -17.17
CA VAL A 119 6.06 15.53 -18.56
C VAL A 119 5.34 16.84 -18.83
N SER A 120 5.75 17.54 -19.90
CA SER A 120 5.06 18.76 -20.33
C SER A 120 3.63 18.45 -20.80
N PRO A 121 2.63 19.31 -20.50
CA PRO A 121 1.28 19.20 -21.04
C PRO A 121 1.27 19.17 -22.58
N LEU A 122 2.24 19.83 -23.21
CA LEU A 122 2.39 19.93 -24.66
C LEU A 122 2.93 18.66 -25.32
N MET A 123 3.34 17.64 -24.55
CA MET A 123 3.79 16.36 -25.08
C MET A 123 2.64 15.65 -25.80
N SER A 124 2.89 15.22 -27.04
CA SER A 124 1.88 14.58 -27.88
C SER A 124 1.40 13.25 -27.28
N ARG A 125 0.22 12.78 -27.69
CA ARG A 125 -0.33 11.50 -27.21
C ARG A 125 0.56 10.32 -27.61
N ASP A 126 1.08 10.32 -28.84
CA ASP A 126 1.95 9.27 -29.35
C ASP A 126 3.28 9.22 -28.58
N ASP A 127 3.85 10.39 -28.24
CA ASP A 127 5.03 10.50 -27.39
C ASP A 127 4.79 9.93 -25.99
N ARG A 128 3.64 10.28 -25.37
CA ARG A 128 3.25 9.76 -24.06
C ARG A 128 3.06 8.24 -24.10
N GLU A 129 2.45 7.69 -25.15
CA GLU A 129 2.25 6.25 -25.32
C GLU A 129 3.58 5.51 -25.49
N SER A 130 4.49 6.04 -26.32
CA SER A 130 5.82 5.45 -26.52
C SER A 130 6.67 5.50 -25.25
N LEU A 131 6.59 6.58 -24.47
CA LEU A 131 7.23 6.69 -23.16
C LEU A 131 6.62 5.71 -22.15
N ASN A 132 5.29 5.52 -22.18
CA ASN A 132 4.62 4.54 -21.34
C ASN A 132 5.08 3.10 -21.68
N ASN A 133 5.27 2.77 -22.97
CA ASN A 133 5.82 1.47 -23.38
C ASN A 133 7.27 1.27 -22.88
N LYS A 134 8.10 2.32 -22.91
CA LYS A 134 9.43 2.29 -22.28
C LYS A 134 9.33 2.05 -20.76
N CYS A 135 8.41 2.72 -20.07
CA CYS A 135 8.17 2.50 -18.65
C CYS A 135 7.75 1.05 -18.34
N LEU A 136 6.89 0.42 -19.15
CA LEU A 136 6.50 -0.99 -18.98
C LEU A 136 7.70 -1.94 -19.10
N LEU A 137 8.61 -1.68 -20.05
CA LEU A 137 9.84 -2.47 -20.19
C LEU A 137 10.80 -2.28 -18.99
N ILE A 138 10.82 -1.08 -18.39
CA ILE A 138 11.57 -0.83 -17.14
C ILE A 138 10.91 -1.56 -15.97
N THR A 139 9.57 -1.60 -15.90
CA THR A 139 8.83 -2.42 -14.92
C THR A 139 9.19 -3.89 -15.03
N ASP A 140 9.21 -4.46 -16.24
CA ASP A 140 9.58 -5.87 -16.46
C ASP A 140 11.04 -6.14 -16.03
N TRP A 141 11.95 -5.20 -16.32
CA TRP A 141 13.33 -5.29 -15.86
C TRP A 141 13.43 -5.24 -14.33
N ALA A 142 12.78 -4.28 -13.67
CA ALA A 142 12.76 -4.17 -12.21
C ALA A 142 12.20 -5.45 -11.58
N GLN A 143 11.13 -6.01 -12.16
CA GLN A 143 10.52 -7.25 -11.70
C GLN A 143 11.48 -8.44 -11.83
N SER A 144 12.33 -8.47 -12.88
CA SER A 144 13.40 -9.48 -13.01
C SER A 144 14.45 -9.40 -11.90
N GLN A 145 14.60 -8.23 -11.27
CA GLN A 145 15.47 -8.02 -10.10
C GLN A 145 14.73 -8.24 -8.77
N GLY A 146 13.45 -8.62 -8.80
CA GLY A 146 12.62 -8.83 -7.61
C GLY A 146 11.96 -7.57 -7.06
N VAL A 147 11.95 -6.47 -7.82
CA VAL A 147 11.40 -5.18 -7.40
C VAL A 147 10.16 -4.85 -8.21
N GLU A 148 9.03 -4.61 -7.56
CA GLU A 148 7.80 -4.16 -8.21
C GLU A 148 7.86 -2.62 -8.37
N ALA A 149 8.04 -2.14 -9.60
CA ALA A 149 8.09 -0.71 -9.92
C ALA A 149 6.98 -0.34 -10.90
N ASN A 150 6.11 0.58 -10.50
CA ASN A 150 4.95 1.04 -11.27
C ASN A 150 5.17 2.49 -11.70
N PHE A 151 5.01 2.77 -13.00
CA PHE A 151 5.20 4.12 -13.55
C PHE A 151 3.87 4.74 -13.96
N PHE A 152 3.71 6.02 -13.66
CA PHE A 152 2.52 6.80 -13.99
C PHE A 152 2.96 8.09 -14.70
N ILE A 153 2.56 8.26 -15.96
CA ILE A 153 2.82 9.50 -16.71
C ILE A 153 1.89 10.59 -16.16
N MET A 154 2.47 11.71 -15.73
CA MET A 154 1.75 12.82 -15.11
C MET A 154 2.11 14.12 -15.83
N ASP A 155 1.13 14.98 -16.09
CA ASP A 155 1.36 16.36 -16.51
C ASP A 155 0.88 17.34 -15.44
N GLU A 156 1.42 18.56 -15.47
CA GLU A 156 1.17 19.60 -14.46
C GLU A 156 -0.26 20.16 -14.49
N ASP A 157 -0.95 20.09 -15.64
CA ASP A 157 -2.30 20.62 -15.80
C ASP A 157 -3.37 19.69 -15.25
N ARG A 158 -3.03 18.41 -15.06
CA ARG A 158 -3.95 17.38 -14.55
C ARG A 158 -4.70 17.82 -13.31
N PHE A 159 -4.02 18.37 -12.30
CA PHE A 159 -4.63 18.76 -11.02
C PHE A 159 -5.10 20.22 -10.98
N LYS A 160 -4.70 21.04 -11.96
CA LYS A 160 -5.14 22.43 -12.10
C LYS A 160 -6.52 22.51 -12.75
N SER A 161 -6.79 21.60 -13.68
CA SER A 161 -8.14 21.42 -14.20
C SER A 161 -8.94 20.58 -13.20
N ASN A 162 -10.12 21.03 -12.78
CA ASN A 162 -11.05 20.21 -11.97
C ASN A 162 -11.63 19.01 -12.76
N LEU A 163 -10.98 18.59 -13.84
CA LEU A 163 -11.38 17.50 -14.71
C LEU A 163 -10.73 16.22 -14.18
N SER A 164 -11.54 15.39 -13.55
CA SER A 164 -11.14 14.05 -13.14
C SER A 164 -11.01 13.16 -14.38
N GLU A 165 -9.85 13.18 -15.04
CA GLU A 165 -9.53 12.24 -16.12
C GLU A 165 -9.21 10.85 -15.55
N GLU A 166 -9.81 9.82 -16.17
CA GLU A 166 -9.60 8.41 -15.84
C GLU A 166 -8.09 8.05 -15.86
N MET A 167 -7.55 7.60 -14.72
CA MET A 167 -6.27 6.89 -14.73
C MET A 167 -6.40 5.60 -15.56
N THR A 168 -5.57 5.45 -16.59
CA THR A 168 -5.33 4.16 -17.25
C THR A 168 -4.58 3.23 -16.29
N GLY A 169 -5.18 2.07 -15.96
CA GLY A 169 -4.62 1.09 -15.04
C GLY A 169 -5.54 0.79 -13.86
N ASP A 170 -5.15 -0.15 -12.99
CA ASP A 170 -5.96 -0.75 -11.92
C ASP A 170 -6.59 0.23 -10.90
N ASN A 171 -6.39 1.55 -10.98
CA ASN A 171 -6.96 2.52 -10.06
C ASN A 171 -8.33 3.00 -10.55
N CYS A 172 -9.34 3.11 -9.66
CA CYS A 172 -10.65 3.69 -9.96
C CYS A 172 -10.51 5.13 -10.46
N GLY A 173 -10.41 5.28 -11.79
CA GLY A 173 -9.78 6.38 -12.50
C GLY A 173 -10.34 7.78 -12.28
N SER A 174 -11.50 7.95 -11.65
CA SER A 174 -12.12 9.27 -11.47
C SER A 174 -12.42 9.65 -10.00
N SER A 175 -12.08 8.79 -9.03
CA SER A 175 -12.61 8.85 -7.65
C SER A 175 -11.62 9.29 -6.56
N GLN A 176 -10.36 9.56 -6.93
CA GLN A 176 -9.23 9.79 -6.00
C GLN A 176 -8.34 10.95 -6.42
N HIS A 177 -8.85 11.94 -7.15
CA HIS A 177 -8.03 12.99 -7.74
C HIS A 177 -7.30 13.85 -6.69
N MET A 178 -8.03 14.57 -5.83
CA MET A 178 -7.43 15.40 -4.78
C MET A 178 -6.87 14.58 -3.60
N LEU A 179 -7.43 13.39 -3.32
CA LEU A 179 -6.86 12.48 -2.32
C LEU A 179 -5.50 11.91 -2.74
N LEU A 180 -5.32 11.63 -4.02
CA LEU A 180 -4.02 11.22 -4.57
C LEU A 180 -3.01 12.37 -4.47
N LEU A 181 -3.43 13.61 -4.76
CA LEU A 181 -2.57 14.78 -4.60
C LEU A 181 -2.18 15.01 -3.13
N ASP A 182 -3.10 14.80 -2.16
CA ASP A 182 -2.76 14.84 -0.73
C ASP A 182 -1.69 13.79 -0.38
N GLU A 183 -1.87 12.55 -0.84
CA GLU A 183 -0.88 11.49 -0.65
C GLU A 183 0.45 11.82 -1.30
N PHE A 184 0.44 12.35 -2.51
CA PHE A 184 1.64 12.76 -3.24
C PHE A 184 2.37 13.89 -2.49
N TYR A 185 1.72 15.00 -2.17
CA TYR A 185 2.36 16.14 -1.52
C TYR A 185 2.97 15.82 -0.16
N ARG A 186 2.37 14.92 0.63
CA ARG A 186 2.96 14.50 1.91
C ARG A 186 4.11 13.50 1.77
N SER A 187 4.09 12.64 0.75
CA SER A 187 5.00 11.48 0.66
C SER A 187 6.04 11.53 -0.47
N ALA A 188 5.94 12.46 -1.42
CA ALA A 188 6.80 12.49 -2.59
C ALA A 188 8.29 12.62 -2.23
N VAL A 189 9.10 11.80 -2.88
CA VAL A 189 10.57 11.85 -2.87
C VAL A 189 11.01 12.09 -4.31
N ARG A 190 11.69 13.20 -4.54
CA ARG A 190 12.22 13.55 -5.87
C ARG A 190 13.44 12.68 -6.16
N LEU A 191 13.35 11.86 -7.20
CA LEU A 191 14.45 11.04 -7.71
C LEU A 191 15.35 11.84 -8.66
N ALA A 192 14.75 12.68 -9.50
CA ALA A 192 15.45 13.51 -10.47
C ALA A 192 14.56 14.68 -10.94
N GLY A 193 15.21 15.73 -11.45
CA GLY A 193 14.55 16.82 -12.16
C GLY A 193 14.05 17.99 -11.32
N GLN A 194 13.03 18.65 -11.85
CA GLN A 194 12.44 19.86 -11.26
C GLN A 194 11.86 19.61 -9.87
N ARG A 195 11.79 20.65 -9.03
CA ARG A 195 11.22 20.62 -7.66
C ARG A 195 9.70 20.89 -7.70
N LEU A 196 8.97 20.56 -6.62
CA LEU A 196 7.55 20.89 -6.48
C LEU A 196 7.36 22.31 -5.95
N LEU A 197 6.68 23.17 -6.71
CA LEU A 197 6.45 24.57 -6.34
C LEU A 197 5.63 24.70 -5.07
N TRP A 198 4.60 23.84 -4.94
CA TRP A 198 3.67 23.85 -3.82
C TRP A 198 4.35 23.77 -2.44
N GLN A 199 5.51 23.14 -2.34
CA GLN A 199 6.23 22.93 -1.07
C GLN A 199 6.85 24.22 -0.51
N ILE A 200 7.14 25.21 -1.36
CA ILE A 200 7.75 26.48 -0.95
C ILE A 200 6.75 27.64 -0.84
N VAL A 201 5.48 27.41 -1.20
CA VAL A 201 4.38 28.33 -0.93
C VAL A 201 3.99 28.20 0.55
N PRO A 202 3.81 29.27 1.34
CA PRO A 202 3.37 29.14 2.73
C PRO A 202 1.96 28.54 2.85
N PRO A 203 1.66 27.73 3.89
CA PRO A 203 0.34 27.12 4.06
C PRO A 203 -0.78 28.15 4.29
N GLU A 204 -0.45 29.36 4.77
CA GLU A 204 -1.40 30.47 4.92
C GLU A 204 -1.82 31.07 3.57
N MET A 205 -1.04 30.84 2.51
CA MET A 205 -1.31 31.34 1.16
C MET A 205 -2.06 30.31 0.31
N GLU A 206 -2.54 29.22 0.88
CA GLU A 206 -3.20 28.13 0.12
C GLU A 206 -4.49 28.58 -0.57
N GLU A 207 -5.26 29.50 0.02
CA GLU A 207 -6.51 30.02 -0.59
C GLU A 207 -6.25 31.04 -1.72
N CYS A 208 -5.06 31.63 -1.75
CA CYS A 208 -4.65 32.62 -2.77
C CYS A 208 -3.38 32.14 -3.51
N TYR A 209 -3.27 30.82 -3.69
CA TYR A 209 -2.08 30.14 -4.19
C TYR A 209 -1.60 30.72 -5.52
N ASP A 210 -2.51 30.86 -6.50
CA ASP A 210 -2.18 31.33 -7.85
C ASP A 210 -1.68 32.77 -7.85
N GLU A 211 -2.27 33.64 -7.02
CA GLU A 211 -1.85 35.04 -6.87
C GLU A 211 -0.45 35.11 -6.25
N TYR A 212 -0.19 34.31 -5.21
CA TYR A 212 1.10 34.24 -4.55
C TYR A 212 2.20 33.69 -5.46
N VAL A 213 1.93 32.62 -6.19
CA VAL A 213 2.85 32.04 -7.17
C VAL A 213 3.18 33.06 -8.25
N LYS A 214 2.17 33.74 -8.80
CA LYS A 214 2.40 34.80 -9.79
C LYS A 214 3.30 35.90 -9.25
N GLU A 215 3.05 36.37 -8.02
CA GLU A 215 3.89 37.37 -7.37
C GLU A 215 5.34 36.90 -7.18
N LEU A 216 5.55 35.63 -6.81
CA LEU A 216 6.89 35.04 -6.68
C LEU A 216 7.64 35.02 -8.02
N CYS A 217 6.96 34.65 -9.11
CA CYS A 217 7.55 34.63 -10.46
C CYS A 217 7.83 36.07 -10.94
N ASP A 218 6.86 36.98 -10.84
CA ASP A 218 6.95 38.36 -11.33
C ASP A 218 8.04 39.17 -10.62
N LYS A 219 8.28 38.89 -9.33
CA LYS A 219 9.37 39.49 -8.55
C LYS A 219 10.74 38.87 -8.82
N GLY A 220 10.81 37.81 -9.64
CA GLY A 220 12.05 37.07 -9.91
C GLY A 220 12.61 36.37 -8.67
N SER A 221 11.77 36.08 -7.66
CA SER A 221 12.22 35.34 -6.47
C SER A 221 12.49 33.87 -6.78
N ILE A 222 11.83 33.33 -7.80
CA ILE A 222 12.05 32.01 -8.40
C ILE A 222 11.84 32.09 -9.92
N ASP A 223 12.49 31.21 -10.67
CA ASP A 223 12.12 30.94 -12.07
C ASP A 223 11.14 29.77 -12.10
N CYS A 224 9.86 30.08 -12.27
CA CYS A 224 8.77 29.10 -12.24
C CYS A 224 8.88 28.03 -13.34
N ASN A 225 9.64 28.26 -14.42
CA ASN A 225 9.90 27.25 -15.46
C ASN A 225 10.81 26.10 -14.97
N THR A 226 11.44 26.25 -13.80
CA THR A 226 12.31 25.24 -13.18
C THR A 226 11.61 24.40 -12.12
N TRP A 227 10.29 24.58 -11.96
CA TRP A 227 9.46 23.92 -10.95
C TRP A 227 8.27 23.24 -11.61
N ILE A 228 7.86 22.11 -11.02
CA ILE A 228 6.56 21.49 -11.29
C ILE A 228 5.53 22.11 -10.38
N ASP A 229 4.41 22.51 -10.97
CA ASP A 229 3.28 23.07 -10.23
C ASP A 229 1.99 22.29 -10.53
N PHE A 230 1.61 21.42 -9.61
CA PHE A 230 0.32 20.72 -9.64
C PHE A 230 -0.82 21.53 -9.01
N GLY A 231 -0.56 22.77 -8.56
CA GLY A 231 -1.58 23.66 -8.00
C GLY A 231 -1.88 23.45 -6.52
N GLN A 232 -2.87 24.19 -6.04
CA GLN A 232 -3.31 24.20 -4.64
C GLN A 232 -4.08 22.95 -4.22
N LEU A 233 -4.08 22.66 -2.93
CA LEU A 233 -4.85 21.61 -2.28
C LEU A 233 -5.42 22.11 -0.95
N HIS A 234 -6.54 22.83 -1.02
CA HIS A 234 -7.22 23.35 0.18
C HIS A 234 -8.46 22.53 0.59
N ARG A 235 -9.09 21.81 -0.34
CA ARG A 235 -10.32 21.05 -0.09
C ARG A 235 -10.41 19.83 -0.99
N ILE A 236 -10.91 18.74 -0.42
CA ILE A 236 -11.24 17.52 -1.15
C ILE A 236 -12.77 17.49 -1.36
N PRO A 237 -13.24 17.30 -2.61
CA PRO A 237 -14.65 17.13 -2.91
C PRO A 237 -15.27 15.98 -2.09
N ALA A 238 -16.55 16.11 -1.75
CA ALA A 238 -17.21 15.13 -0.90
C ALA A 238 -17.27 13.73 -1.57
N GLU A 239 -17.42 13.75 -2.89
CA GLU A 239 -17.52 12.63 -3.81
C GLU A 239 -16.31 11.69 -3.74
N GLU A 240 -15.11 12.27 -3.56
CA GLU A 240 -13.87 11.50 -3.54
C GLU A 240 -13.73 10.62 -2.29
N TYR A 241 -14.21 11.05 -1.12
CA TYR A 241 -14.11 10.27 0.11
C TYR A 241 -14.80 8.91 -0.02
N PHE A 242 -15.96 8.91 -0.68
CA PHE A 242 -16.75 7.69 -0.84
C PHE A 242 -16.06 6.71 -1.79
N GLY A 243 -15.74 7.13 -3.02
CA GLY A 243 -15.10 6.25 -4.00
C GLY A 243 -13.74 5.72 -3.52
N SER A 244 -12.97 6.57 -2.84
CA SER A 244 -11.69 6.19 -2.23
C SER A 244 -11.81 5.10 -1.18
N ASN A 245 -12.88 5.10 -0.38
CA ASN A 245 -13.04 4.10 0.65
C ASN A 245 -13.46 2.74 0.11
N LEU A 246 -14.30 2.69 -0.94
CA LEU A 246 -14.57 1.41 -1.60
C LEU A 246 -13.29 0.81 -2.19
N TRP A 247 -12.38 1.65 -2.69
CA TRP A 247 -11.07 1.20 -3.13
C TRP A 247 -10.20 0.64 -1.99
N GLN A 248 -10.15 1.32 -0.83
CA GLN A 248 -9.42 0.78 0.33
C GLN A 248 -10.01 -0.55 0.80
N LEU A 249 -11.33 -0.71 0.78
CA LEU A 249 -11.99 -1.98 1.09
C LEU A 249 -11.61 -3.07 0.08
N TYR A 250 -11.55 -2.76 -1.21
CA TYR A 250 -11.10 -3.72 -2.21
C TYR A 250 -9.64 -4.13 -1.99
N LYS A 251 -8.72 -3.17 -1.77
CA LYS A 251 -7.31 -3.45 -1.46
C LYS A 251 -7.11 -4.21 -0.14
N SER A 252 -8.07 -4.12 0.79
CA SER A 252 -8.00 -4.84 2.06
C SER A 252 -8.04 -6.36 1.92
N ILE A 253 -8.56 -6.86 0.79
CA ILE A 253 -8.57 -8.29 0.44
C ILE A 253 -7.14 -8.83 0.34
N ASP A 254 -6.17 -8.00 -0.08
CA ASP A 254 -4.78 -8.44 -0.25
C ASP A 254 -3.84 -7.89 0.83
N SER A 255 -4.07 -6.66 1.27
CA SER A 255 -3.20 -5.96 2.22
C SER A 255 -4.02 -5.30 3.33
N PRO A 256 -4.49 -6.08 4.33
CA PRO A 256 -5.47 -5.59 5.30
C PRO A 256 -4.93 -4.51 6.23
N TYR A 257 -3.68 -4.60 6.70
CA TYR A 257 -3.12 -3.64 7.67
C TYR A 257 -2.99 -2.22 7.10
N LYS A 258 -2.44 -2.08 5.88
CA LYS A 258 -2.35 -0.78 5.17
C LYS A 258 -3.74 -0.21 4.90
N SER A 259 -4.68 -1.07 4.51
CA SER A 259 -6.04 -0.67 4.13
C SER A 259 -6.86 -0.19 5.32
N VAL A 260 -6.74 -0.81 6.50
CA VAL A 260 -7.40 -0.33 7.73
C VAL A 260 -6.95 1.08 8.09
N LEU A 261 -5.64 1.34 8.06
CA LEU A 261 -5.09 2.67 8.35
C LEU A 261 -5.61 3.73 7.37
N LYS A 262 -5.61 3.43 6.07
CA LYS A 262 -6.11 4.34 5.03
C LYS A 262 -7.63 4.53 5.10
N ALA A 263 -8.41 3.48 5.38
CA ALA A 263 -9.87 3.57 5.52
C ALA A 263 -10.26 4.48 6.70
N ILE A 264 -9.62 4.30 7.86
CA ILE A 264 -9.90 5.14 9.03
C ILE A 264 -9.36 6.57 8.84
N LEU A 265 -8.30 6.77 8.05
CA LEU A 265 -7.87 8.11 7.64
C LEU A 265 -8.97 8.82 6.83
N LEU A 266 -9.57 8.15 5.86
CA LEU A 266 -10.69 8.71 5.08
C LEU A 266 -11.90 9.01 5.96
N GLU A 267 -12.20 8.13 6.91
CA GLU A 267 -13.24 8.37 7.91
C GLU A 267 -12.94 9.61 8.76
N ALA A 268 -11.70 9.77 9.22
CA ALA A 268 -11.26 10.95 9.98
C ALA A 268 -11.40 12.24 9.16
N TYR A 269 -11.04 12.25 7.88
CA TYR A 269 -11.27 13.41 7.01
C TYR A 269 -12.76 13.69 6.80
N SER A 270 -13.57 12.66 6.56
CA SER A 270 -15.02 12.83 6.38
C SER A 270 -15.71 13.36 7.63
N TRP A 271 -15.17 13.07 8.82
CA TRP A 271 -15.67 13.57 10.09
C TRP A 271 -15.39 15.07 10.28
N GLU A 272 -14.31 15.58 9.70
CA GLU A 272 -13.92 16.99 9.74
C GLU A 272 -14.50 17.81 8.57
N TYR A 273 -15.18 17.17 7.63
CA TYR A 273 -15.79 17.82 6.46
C TYR A 273 -16.79 18.91 6.88
N PRO A 274 -16.82 20.08 6.20
CA PRO A 274 -16.10 20.43 4.96
C PRO A 274 -14.68 20.96 5.15
N HIS A 275 -14.21 21.10 6.40
CA HIS A 275 -12.92 21.72 6.74
C HIS A 275 -11.90 20.68 7.22
N ALA A 276 -11.75 19.61 6.43
CA ALA A 276 -10.80 18.54 6.75
C ALA A 276 -9.37 19.09 6.81
N GLN A 277 -8.67 18.83 7.92
CA GLN A 277 -7.26 19.16 8.04
C GLN A 277 -6.45 18.09 7.32
N LEU A 278 -6.07 18.38 6.07
CA LEU A 278 -5.32 17.49 5.20
C LEU A 278 -3.90 17.23 5.74
N LEU A 279 -3.37 16.02 5.51
CA LEU A 279 -2.06 15.64 6.02
C LEU A 279 -0.93 16.33 5.25
N SER A 280 -1.12 16.59 3.97
CA SER A 280 -0.21 17.43 3.17
C SER A 280 -0.04 18.82 3.80
N LEU A 281 -1.13 19.50 4.15
CA LEU A 281 -1.07 20.81 4.80
C LEU A 281 -0.45 20.75 6.21
N ASP A 282 -0.75 19.71 7.00
CA ASP A 282 -0.09 19.50 8.29
C ASP A 282 1.43 19.31 8.11
N THR A 283 1.85 18.53 7.11
CA THR A 283 3.28 18.35 6.74
C THR A 283 3.91 19.69 6.35
N LYS A 284 3.21 20.46 5.51
CA LYS A 284 3.65 21.78 5.05
C LYS A 284 3.84 22.74 6.23
N ARG A 285 2.90 22.81 7.17
CA ARG A 285 3.04 23.64 8.39
C ARG A 285 4.29 23.28 9.19
N ARG A 286 4.56 21.99 9.41
CA ARG A 286 5.79 21.54 10.11
C ARG A 286 7.06 21.90 9.33
N PHE A 287 7.02 21.77 8.01
CA PHE A 287 8.08 22.26 7.14
C PHE A 287 8.28 23.77 7.29
N PHE A 288 7.26 24.61 7.36
CA PHE A 288 7.48 26.05 7.56
C PHE A 288 7.94 26.41 8.98
N ALA A 289 7.51 25.65 9.99
CA ALA A 289 7.81 25.90 11.41
C ALA A 289 9.23 25.52 11.87
N ASP A 290 10.04 24.90 11.01
CA ASP A 290 11.39 24.42 11.39
C ASP A 290 11.41 23.41 12.53
N GLU A 291 10.37 22.56 12.58
CA GLU A 291 10.29 21.49 13.57
C GLU A 291 11.45 20.49 13.38
N PRO A 292 12.14 20.10 14.47
CA PRO A 292 13.25 19.15 14.41
C PRO A 292 12.76 17.78 13.92
N ASP A 293 13.35 17.28 12.83
CA ASP A 293 12.91 16.04 12.21
C ASP A 293 13.56 14.79 12.82
N LEU A 294 12.96 14.27 13.89
CA LEU A 294 13.16 12.87 14.29
C LEU A 294 12.32 11.94 13.40
N TYR A 295 11.02 12.19 13.34
CA TYR A 295 10.02 11.47 12.52
C TYR A 295 8.75 12.30 12.29
N GLY A 296 8.75 13.58 12.69
CA GLY A 296 7.58 14.44 12.63
C GLY A 296 7.12 14.73 11.21
N MET A 297 8.00 14.55 10.22
CA MET A 297 7.73 14.70 8.79
C MET A 297 7.47 13.37 8.07
N ASP A 298 7.43 12.24 8.80
CA ASP A 298 7.17 10.92 8.23
C ASP A 298 5.69 10.78 7.83
N ALA A 299 5.46 10.47 6.54
CA ALA A 299 4.13 10.44 5.96
C ALA A 299 3.21 9.36 6.57
N TYR A 300 3.77 8.25 7.08
CA TYR A 300 3.00 7.16 7.67
C TYR A 300 2.73 7.41 9.16
N TYR A 301 3.69 8.02 9.88
CA TYR A 301 3.51 8.50 11.24
C TYR A 301 2.40 9.56 11.33
N LEU A 302 2.41 10.54 10.44
CA LEU A 302 1.37 11.58 10.39
C LEU A 302 -0.03 11.00 10.20
N MET A 303 -0.15 9.96 9.37
CA MET A 303 -1.41 9.21 9.23
C MET A 303 -1.83 8.54 10.54
N LEU A 304 -0.91 7.87 11.23
CA LEU A 304 -1.20 7.26 12.53
C LEU A 304 -1.66 8.31 13.55
N GLU A 305 -0.99 9.46 13.60
CA GLU A 305 -1.33 10.54 14.52
C GLU A 305 -2.71 11.13 14.24
N LYS A 306 -3.05 11.35 12.96
CA LYS A 306 -4.38 11.82 12.54
C LYS A 306 -5.47 10.83 12.95
N VAL A 307 -5.28 9.55 12.64
CA VAL A 307 -6.22 8.47 13.00
C VAL A 307 -6.34 8.33 14.52
N THR A 308 -5.24 8.44 15.26
CA THR A 308 -5.23 8.39 16.72
C THR A 308 -6.08 9.52 17.31
N ARG A 309 -5.86 10.76 16.88
CA ARG A 309 -6.65 11.93 17.33
C ARG A 309 -8.14 11.74 17.05
N TYR A 310 -8.48 11.21 15.89
CA TYR A 310 -9.87 10.95 15.51
C TYR A 310 -10.52 9.90 16.44
N LEU A 311 -9.89 8.72 16.58
CA LEU A 311 -10.43 7.61 17.37
C LEU A 311 -10.54 7.96 18.86
N GLU A 312 -9.59 8.71 19.41
CA GLU A 312 -9.64 9.23 20.79
C GLU A 312 -10.83 10.18 20.98
N ARG A 313 -11.08 11.09 20.03
CA ARG A 313 -12.20 12.04 20.11
C ARG A 313 -13.57 11.37 20.09
N ILE A 314 -13.72 10.28 19.33
CA ILE A 314 -14.98 9.52 19.27
C ILE A 314 -15.07 8.42 20.35
N GLY A 315 -14.02 8.25 21.17
CA GLY A 315 -13.97 7.26 22.25
C GLY A 315 -13.83 5.81 21.79
N ASP A 316 -13.31 5.57 20.58
CA ASP A 316 -13.20 4.23 20.00
C ASP A 316 -11.84 3.58 20.30
N THR A 317 -11.70 3.08 21.53
CA THR A 317 -10.46 2.47 22.02
C THR A 317 -10.15 1.14 21.34
N THR A 318 -11.17 0.43 20.85
CA THR A 318 -11.00 -0.89 20.20
C THR A 318 -10.34 -0.72 18.83
N ARG A 319 -10.85 0.18 17.98
CA ARG A 319 -10.19 0.46 16.70
C ARG A 319 -8.85 1.17 16.90
N LEU A 320 -8.67 1.93 17.97
CA LEU A 320 -7.40 2.58 18.28
C LEU A 320 -6.28 1.55 18.53
N ASP A 321 -6.54 0.51 19.35
CA ASP A 321 -5.56 -0.56 19.55
C ASP A 321 -5.29 -1.33 18.25
N LEU A 322 -6.33 -1.62 17.46
CA LEU A 322 -6.18 -2.28 16.17
C LEU A 322 -5.29 -1.49 15.21
N VAL A 323 -5.51 -0.17 15.08
CA VAL A 323 -4.71 0.72 14.23
C VAL A 323 -3.24 0.72 14.66
N ARG A 324 -2.97 0.79 15.98
CA ARG A 324 -1.61 0.72 16.52
C ARG A 324 -0.93 -0.61 16.18
N ARG A 325 -1.65 -1.74 16.32
CA ARG A 325 -1.16 -3.07 15.89
C ARG A 325 -0.90 -3.15 14.39
N CYS A 326 -1.81 -2.63 13.57
CA CYS A 326 -1.65 -2.59 12.11
C CYS A 326 -0.42 -1.77 11.70
N PHE A 327 -0.24 -0.61 12.34
CA PHE A 327 0.93 0.24 12.13
C PHE A 327 2.22 -0.49 12.51
N TYR A 328 2.28 -1.06 13.71
CA TYR A 328 3.42 -1.83 14.19
C TYR A 328 3.81 -2.96 13.23
N LEU A 329 2.83 -3.81 12.87
CA LEU A 329 3.05 -4.93 11.96
C LEU A 329 3.48 -4.48 10.55
N LYS A 330 3.03 -3.32 10.08
CA LYS A 330 3.42 -2.79 8.76
C LYS A 330 4.88 -2.34 8.71
N THR A 331 5.50 -2.01 9.85
CA THR A 331 6.92 -1.60 9.88
C THR A 331 7.90 -2.76 9.73
N HIS A 332 7.44 -4.00 9.97
CA HIS A 332 8.25 -5.23 10.01
C HIS A 332 9.40 -5.24 11.05
N GLU A 333 9.52 -4.20 11.87
CA GLU A 333 10.53 -4.09 12.93
C GLU A 333 10.09 -4.86 14.17
N LYS A 334 11.02 -5.62 14.77
CA LYS A 334 10.72 -6.54 15.87
C LYS A 334 11.39 -6.11 17.17
N LEU A 335 10.66 -5.40 18.02
CA LEU A 335 11.20 -4.83 19.25
C LEU A 335 11.51 -5.87 20.33
N SER A 336 10.85 -7.03 20.30
CA SER A 336 11.08 -8.13 21.25
C SER A 336 12.35 -8.94 20.96
N ARG A 337 13.08 -8.59 19.90
CA ARG A 337 14.26 -9.32 19.41
C ARG A 337 15.43 -8.34 19.21
N GLU A 338 16.63 -8.88 19.19
CA GLU A 338 17.81 -8.10 18.80
C GLU A 338 17.71 -7.59 17.35
N PRO A 339 18.27 -6.41 17.04
CA PRO A 339 18.29 -5.86 15.68
C PRO A 339 18.87 -6.85 14.66
N GLY A 340 18.10 -7.17 13.62
CA GLY A 340 18.53 -8.03 12.51
C GLY A 340 19.03 -7.24 11.29
N ALA A 341 19.36 -7.96 10.20
CA ALA A 341 19.91 -7.42 8.95
C ALA A 341 19.01 -6.47 8.14
N GLY A 342 17.84 -6.07 8.67
CA GLY A 342 16.94 -5.07 8.07
C GLY A 342 16.38 -4.07 9.08
N SER A 343 16.90 -4.09 10.32
CA SER A 343 16.53 -3.12 11.36
C SER A 343 17.36 -1.86 11.19
N VAL A 344 16.70 -0.70 11.11
CA VAL A 344 17.37 0.60 11.09
C VAL A 344 17.23 1.30 12.45
N PRO A 345 18.30 1.90 13.01
CA PRO A 345 18.29 2.45 14.37
C PRO A 345 17.17 3.47 14.61
N TRP A 346 16.98 4.41 13.68
CA TRP A 346 15.98 5.47 13.83
C TRP A 346 14.57 4.89 13.89
N ARG A 347 14.20 3.93 13.02
CA ARG A 347 12.86 3.29 13.02
C ARG A 347 12.59 2.61 14.35
N ARG A 348 13.58 1.88 14.86
CA ARG A 348 13.48 1.14 16.12
C ARG A 348 13.32 2.08 17.32
N GLU A 349 14.03 3.20 17.33
CA GLU A 349 13.88 4.25 18.33
C GLU A 349 12.45 4.82 18.33
N VAL A 350 11.93 5.22 17.16
CA VAL A 350 10.56 5.74 17.04
C VAL A 350 9.53 4.74 17.54
N LEU A 351 9.64 3.47 17.11
CA LEU A 351 8.70 2.45 17.54
C LEU A 351 8.78 2.17 19.04
N SER A 352 9.97 2.25 19.64
CA SER A 352 10.14 2.09 21.09
C SER A 352 9.41 3.20 21.85
N LEU A 353 9.57 4.46 21.43
CA LEU A 353 8.85 5.61 22.00
C LEU A 353 7.33 5.47 21.84
N LEU A 354 6.87 5.00 20.68
CA LEU A 354 5.44 4.82 20.41
C LEU A 354 4.82 3.72 21.28
N VAL A 355 5.48 2.57 21.38
CA VAL A 355 5.01 1.44 22.19
C VAL A 355 4.98 1.79 23.68
N GLU A 356 5.96 2.57 24.17
CA GLU A 356 5.94 3.13 25.52
C GLU A 356 4.73 4.07 25.72
N LYS A 357 4.51 5.00 24.78
CA LYS A 357 3.34 5.91 24.81
C LYS A 357 2.01 5.17 24.79
N TRP A 358 1.92 4.04 24.08
CA TRP A 358 0.71 3.21 24.05
C TRP A 358 0.52 2.36 25.31
N GLN A 359 1.50 2.33 26.20
CA GLN A 359 1.50 1.53 27.43
C GLN A 359 1.28 0.04 27.16
N TRP A 360 1.80 -0.45 26.04
CA TRP A 360 1.72 -1.86 25.70
C TRP A 360 2.56 -2.69 26.66
N GLN A 361 1.97 -3.78 27.14
CA GLN A 361 2.70 -4.76 27.93
C GLN A 361 3.68 -5.54 27.02
N PRO A 362 4.84 -5.97 27.54
CA PRO A 362 5.84 -6.69 26.74
C PRO A 362 5.28 -7.92 26.00
N GLN A 363 4.27 -8.57 26.56
CA GLN A 363 3.60 -9.73 25.95
C GLN A 363 2.94 -9.39 24.61
N VAL A 364 2.39 -8.18 24.44
CA VAL A 364 1.79 -7.74 23.17
C VAL A 364 2.86 -7.67 22.07
N ILE A 365 4.03 -7.12 22.41
CA ILE A 365 5.15 -6.99 21.47
C ILE A 365 5.65 -8.38 21.06
N VAL A 366 5.85 -9.28 22.03
CA VAL A 366 6.27 -10.67 21.77
C VAL A 366 5.26 -11.40 20.89
N GLU A 367 3.97 -11.21 21.12
CA GLU A 367 2.90 -11.80 20.32
C GLU A 367 2.96 -11.31 18.86
N LEU A 368 3.03 -9.99 18.64
CA LEU A 368 3.10 -9.38 17.31
C LEU A 368 4.38 -9.77 16.55
N ASP A 369 5.52 -9.80 17.23
CA ASP A 369 6.81 -10.21 16.66
C ASP A 369 6.86 -11.70 16.31
N ASN A 370 5.96 -12.48 16.91
CA ASN A 370 5.77 -13.90 16.62
C ASN A 370 4.77 -14.17 15.47
N ARG A 371 4.36 -13.14 14.72
CA ARG A 371 3.42 -13.25 13.57
C ARG A 371 3.72 -14.41 12.61
N ARG A 372 5.00 -14.72 12.37
CA ARG A 372 5.40 -15.85 11.51
C ARG A 372 4.82 -17.20 11.95
N HIS A 373 4.58 -17.36 13.24
CA HIS A 373 4.08 -18.59 13.85
C HIS A 373 2.60 -18.48 14.24
N TRP A 374 1.90 -17.42 13.82
CA TRP A 374 0.48 -17.30 14.07
C TRP A 374 -0.29 -18.39 13.32
N LYS A 375 -1.07 -19.16 14.07
CA LYS A 375 -1.92 -20.23 13.56
C LYS A 375 -3.38 -19.79 13.45
N VAL A 376 -4.21 -20.69 12.92
CA VAL A 376 -5.57 -20.34 12.44
C VAL A 376 -6.44 -19.68 13.50
N GLU A 377 -6.31 -20.06 14.78
CA GLU A 377 -7.08 -19.45 15.88
C GLU A 377 -6.75 -17.96 16.05
N GLN A 378 -5.47 -17.60 16.04
CA GLN A 378 -5.02 -16.22 16.13
C GLN A 378 -5.39 -15.44 14.86
N VAL A 379 -5.18 -16.04 13.69
CA VAL A 379 -5.52 -15.43 12.41
C VAL A 379 -7.03 -15.19 12.30
N LYS A 380 -7.87 -16.08 12.81
CA LYS A 380 -9.32 -15.87 12.90
C LYS A 380 -9.64 -14.60 13.69
N LEU A 381 -9.07 -14.44 14.89
CA LEU A 381 -9.32 -13.24 15.72
C LEU A 381 -8.93 -11.95 14.99
N VAL A 382 -7.71 -11.92 14.46
CA VAL A 382 -7.18 -10.74 13.74
C VAL A 382 -8.01 -10.46 12.47
N HIS A 383 -8.38 -11.49 11.71
CA HIS A 383 -9.21 -11.35 10.52
C HIS A 383 -10.56 -10.69 10.83
N HIS A 384 -11.25 -11.14 11.88
CA HIS A 384 -12.52 -10.56 12.29
C HIS A 384 -12.35 -9.10 12.73
N SER A 385 -11.34 -8.79 13.55
CA SER A 385 -11.09 -7.41 13.98
C SER A 385 -10.80 -6.46 12.81
N LEU A 386 -10.01 -6.91 11.83
CA LEU A 386 -9.72 -6.13 10.61
C LEU A 386 -11.01 -5.89 9.81
N LEU A 387 -11.79 -6.94 9.57
CA LEU A 387 -13.04 -6.86 8.81
C LEU A 387 -14.06 -5.95 9.50
N ASP A 388 -14.25 -6.08 10.81
CA ASP A 388 -15.18 -5.26 11.57
C ASP A 388 -14.81 -3.77 11.49
N ALA A 389 -13.53 -3.43 11.62
CA ALA A 389 -13.06 -2.05 11.51
C ALA A 389 -13.29 -1.47 10.11
N LEU A 390 -13.01 -2.24 9.06
CA LEU A 390 -13.24 -1.86 7.67
C LEU A 390 -14.74 -1.66 7.38
N MET A 391 -15.58 -2.58 7.83
CA MET A 391 -17.03 -2.50 7.63
C MET A 391 -17.67 -1.37 8.44
N LEU A 392 -17.15 -1.05 9.62
CA LEU A 392 -17.58 0.11 10.39
C LEU A 392 -17.21 1.41 9.67
N SER A 393 -15.97 1.51 9.19
CA SER A 393 -15.50 2.68 8.41
C SER A 393 -16.34 2.89 7.14
N TYR A 394 -16.65 1.79 6.44
CA TYR A 394 -17.58 1.80 5.30
C TYR A 394 -18.96 2.32 5.65
N ARG A 395 -19.57 1.83 6.75
CA ARG A 395 -20.89 2.29 7.20
C ARG A 395 -20.87 3.79 7.52
N ASN A 396 -19.83 4.28 8.18
CA ASN A 396 -19.68 5.69 8.51
C ASN A 396 -19.60 6.57 7.25
N LEU A 397 -18.87 6.11 6.23
CA LEU A 397 -18.77 6.82 4.95
C LEU A 397 -20.03 6.74 4.09
N ILE A 398 -20.82 5.66 4.17
CA ILE A 398 -22.17 5.64 3.59
C ILE A 398 -23.06 6.69 4.26
N GLN A 399 -23.01 6.79 5.59
CA GLN A 399 -23.79 7.80 6.32
C GLN A 399 -23.36 9.22 5.94
N PHE A 400 -22.05 9.46 5.83
CA PHE A 400 -21.50 10.72 5.33
C PHE A 400 -22.02 11.05 3.92
N ALA A 401 -21.97 10.09 2.99
CA ALA A 401 -22.43 10.28 1.61
C ALA A 401 -23.93 10.63 1.54
N ARG A 402 -24.76 10.01 2.38
CA ARG A 402 -26.19 10.33 2.49
C ARG A 402 -26.45 11.71 3.10
N ARG A 403 -25.65 12.14 4.08
CA ARG A 403 -25.81 13.46 4.74
C ARG A 403 -25.42 14.63 3.83
N ASN A 404 -24.58 14.38 2.82
CA ASN A 404 -24.07 15.40 1.91
C ASN A 404 -24.62 15.23 0.48
N ASP A 405 -25.70 14.46 0.30
CA ASP A 405 -26.39 14.24 -0.98
C ASP A 405 -25.49 13.76 -2.15
N ILE A 406 -24.43 13.02 -1.83
CA ILE A 406 -23.39 12.58 -2.79
C ILE A 406 -23.84 11.36 -3.61
N THR A 407 -24.89 10.65 -3.17
CA THR A 407 -25.33 9.40 -3.78
C THR A 407 -25.72 9.51 -5.25
N SER A 408 -26.05 10.71 -5.75
CA SER A 408 -26.34 10.97 -7.17
C SER A 408 -25.09 11.16 -8.03
N ALA A 409 -23.94 11.52 -7.44
CA ALA A 409 -22.69 11.78 -8.13
C ALA A 409 -21.81 10.54 -8.32
N ILE A 410 -22.16 9.43 -7.66
CA ILE A 410 -21.40 8.17 -7.74
C ILE A 410 -22.07 7.22 -8.73
N SER A 411 -21.31 6.69 -9.68
CA SER A 411 -21.79 5.65 -10.61
C SER A 411 -22.41 4.48 -9.83
N PRO A 412 -23.72 4.19 -10.01
CA PRO A 412 -24.36 3.03 -9.40
C PRO A 412 -23.68 1.71 -9.78
N GLN A 413 -23.03 1.69 -10.95
CA GLN A 413 -22.30 0.53 -11.45
C GLN A 413 -21.02 0.28 -10.64
N ASP A 414 -20.25 1.31 -10.29
CA ASP A 414 -19.02 1.18 -9.50
C ASP A 414 -19.31 0.74 -8.07
N ILE A 415 -20.35 1.31 -7.45
CA ILE A 415 -20.86 0.86 -6.15
C ILE A 415 -21.25 -0.62 -6.23
N SER A 416 -22.00 -1.00 -7.27
CA SER A 416 -22.47 -2.37 -7.43
C SER A 416 -21.33 -3.36 -7.65
N ILE A 417 -20.33 -3.02 -8.45
CA ILE A 417 -19.16 -3.88 -8.68
C ILE A 417 -18.36 -4.05 -7.39
N LEU A 418 -18.02 -2.95 -6.73
CA LEU A 418 -17.20 -2.99 -5.51
C LEU A 418 -17.96 -3.64 -4.36
N ALA A 419 -19.24 -3.35 -4.16
CA ALA A 419 -20.08 -4.03 -3.17
C ALA A 419 -20.16 -5.54 -3.45
N ARG A 420 -20.40 -5.96 -4.71
CA ARG A 420 -20.40 -7.39 -5.08
C ARG A 420 -19.05 -8.05 -4.80
N LYS A 421 -17.93 -7.38 -5.03
CA LYS A 421 -16.59 -7.88 -4.67
C LYS A 421 -16.44 -8.05 -3.16
N LEU A 422 -16.92 -7.10 -2.36
CA LEU A 422 -16.89 -7.20 -0.90
C LEU A 422 -17.78 -8.32 -0.38
N TYR A 423 -18.99 -8.50 -0.93
CA TYR A 423 -19.84 -9.65 -0.61
C TYR A 423 -19.15 -10.96 -1.03
N ALA A 424 -18.58 -11.02 -2.23
CA ALA A 424 -17.85 -12.19 -2.70
C ALA A 424 -16.61 -12.52 -1.84
N ALA A 425 -15.93 -11.53 -1.27
CA ALA A 425 -14.77 -11.76 -0.40
C ALA A 425 -15.17 -12.11 1.04
N PHE A 426 -16.08 -11.34 1.64
CA PHE A 426 -16.30 -11.31 3.09
C PHE A 426 -17.63 -11.92 3.56
N GLU A 427 -18.63 -12.04 2.69
CA GLU A 427 -19.92 -12.62 3.07
C GLU A 427 -19.75 -14.10 3.44
N VAL A 428 -20.32 -14.51 4.58
CA VAL A 428 -20.33 -15.91 5.01
C VAL A 428 -21.65 -16.54 4.59
N LEU A 429 -21.60 -17.52 3.70
CA LEU A 429 -22.77 -18.27 3.22
C LEU A 429 -22.64 -19.76 3.56
N PRO A 430 -23.75 -20.50 3.75
CA PRO A 430 -23.72 -21.90 4.19
C PRO A 430 -22.84 -22.84 3.35
N GLY A 431 -22.75 -22.63 2.03
CA GLY A 431 -21.90 -23.43 1.13
C GLY A 431 -20.57 -22.78 0.72
N LYS A 432 -20.32 -21.53 1.12
CA LYS A 432 -19.12 -20.78 0.70
C LYS A 432 -17.95 -21.09 1.63
N VAL A 433 -16.77 -21.30 1.04
CA VAL A 433 -15.52 -21.43 1.78
C VAL A 433 -14.98 -20.03 2.06
N THR A 434 -14.96 -19.63 3.33
CA THR A 434 -14.38 -18.36 3.76
C THR A 434 -12.86 -18.45 3.79
N LEU A 435 -12.18 -17.48 3.17
CA LEU A 435 -10.73 -17.33 3.21
C LEU A 435 -10.35 -16.37 4.33
N LEU A 436 -9.50 -16.83 5.25
CA LEU A 436 -9.16 -16.14 6.49
C LEU A 436 -7.81 -15.46 6.49
N ASN A 437 -6.92 -15.85 5.58
CA ASN A 437 -5.53 -15.41 5.61
C ASN A 437 -5.15 -14.57 4.37
N PRO A 438 -5.73 -13.37 4.21
CA PRO A 438 -5.26 -12.39 3.24
C PRO A 438 -3.94 -11.78 3.72
N GLN A 439 -2.87 -12.61 3.76
CA GLN A 439 -1.53 -12.22 4.22
C GLN A 439 -1.42 -11.82 5.71
N ILE A 440 -2.30 -12.32 6.58
CA ILE A 440 -2.22 -12.07 8.04
C ILE A 440 -1.05 -12.86 8.65
N SER A 441 -0.89 -14.13 8.30
CA SER A 441 0.24 -14.99 8.70
C SER A 441 0.90 -15.60 7.46
N PRO A 442 2.23 -15.76 7.42
CA PRO A 442 2.88 -16.44 6.31
C PRO A 442 2.62 -17.96 6.28
N ASP A 443 2.24 -18.57 7.41
CA ASP A 443 2.09 -20.03 7.50
C ASP A 443 0.97 -20.47 8.47
N LEU A 444 -0.10 -21.03 7.90
CA LEU A 444 -1.20 -21.65 8.64
C LEU A 444 -1.14 -23.18 8.73
N HIS A 445 -0.09 -23.81 8.19
CA HIS A 445 0.06 -25.27 8.19
C HIS A 445 -0.06 -25.82 9.61
N GLU A 446 -0.86 -26.87 9.76
CA GLU A 446 -0.89 -27.68 10.98
C GLU A 446 -0.27 -29.05 10.67
N PRO A 447 0.65 -29.55 11.52
CA PRO A 447 1.27 -30.86 11.30
C PRO A 447 0.26 -32.01 11.43
N GLU A 448 -0.79 -31.82 12.23
CA GLU A 448 -1.86 -32.79 12.41
C GLU A 448 -3.22 -32.11 12.37
N LEU A 449 -4.18 -32.76 11.73
CA LEU A 449 -5.59 -32.37 11.74
C LEU A 449 -6.47 -33.59 12.00
N THR A 450 -7.42 -33.45 12.92
CA THR A 450 -8.37 -34.51 13.27
C THR A 450 -9.80 -34.07 12.99
N PHE A 451 -10.50 -34.84 12.15
CA PHE A 451 -11.90 -34.65 11.79
C PHE A 451 -12.77 -35.62 12.59
N ILE A 452 -13.73 -35.13 13.37
CA ILE A 452 -14.58 -35.96 14.21
C ILE A 452 -16.03 -35.79 13.81
N GLU A 453 -16.68 -36.89 13.45
CA GLU A 453 -18.11 -36.92 13.20
C GLU A 453 -18.90 -37.05 14.51
N VAL A 454 -19.85 -36.15 14.71
CA VAL A 454 -20.82 -36.16 15.80
C VAL A 454 -22.20 -36.46 15.22
N GLN A 455 -22.79 -37.57 15.67
CA GLN A 455 -24.10 -38.02 15.25
C GLN A 455 -25.24 -37.20 15.91
N PRO A 456 -26.43 -37.11 15.30
CA PRO A 456 -27.61 -36.49 15.90
C PRO A 456 -27.95 -37.06 17.29
N GLY A 457 -28.54 -36.24 18.15
CA GLY A 457 -28.98 -36.65 19.51
C GLY A 457 -27.85 -36.77 20.54
N ARG A 458 -26.67 -36.22 20.24
CA ARG A 458 -25.56 -36.07 21.20
C ARG A 458 -25.60 -34.68 21.86
N THR A 459 -24.72 -34.47 22.83
CA THR A 459 -24.59 -33.18 23.54
C THR A 459 -24.08 -32.06 22.64
N ASN A 460 -23.19 -32.38 21.70
CA ASN A 460 -22.71 -31.44 20.68
C ASN A 460 -23.61 -31.48 19.45
N GLN A 461 -23.66 -30.38 18.70
CA GLN A 461 -24.38 -30.28 17.43
C GLN A 461 -23.91 -31.39 16.47
N SER A 462 -24.83 -31.98 15.70
CA SER A 462 -24.46 -32.97 14.70
C SER A 462 -23.60 -32.38 13.58
N GLY A 463 -22.79 -33.22 12.94
CA GLY A 463 -21.91 -32.84 11.85
C GLY A 463 -20.45 -33.14 12.17
N TRP A 464 -19.55 -32.43 11.50
CA TRP A 464 -18.12 -32.64 11.56
C TRP A 464 -17.43 -31.51 12.34
N TYR A 465 -16.44 -31.89 13.12
CA TYR A 465 -15.59 -30.98 13.89
C TYR A 465 -14.14 -31.17 13.49
N LEU A 466 -13.42 -30.06 13.30
CA LEU A 466 -12.02 -30.05 12.96
C LEU A 466 -11.17 -29.63 14.17
N TYR A 467 -10.12 -30.39 14.48
CA TYR A 467 -9.17 -30.11 15.55
C TYR A 467 -7.74 -30.12 14.99
N LYS A 468 -6.84 -29.32 15.58
CA LYS A 468 -5.38 -29.37 15.29
C LYS A 468 -4.62 -30.40 16.11
N GLN A 469 -5.30 -31.05 17.04
CA GLN A 469 -4.70 -32.03 17.93
C GLN A 469 -4.67 -33.40 17.26
N PRO A 470 -3.68 -34.25 17.62
CA PRO A 470 -3.66 -35.65 17.23
C PRO A 470 -4.90 -36.38 17.71
N LEU A 471 -5.22 -37.53 17.11
CA LEU A 471 -6.30 -38.42 17.53
C LEU A 471 -5.98 -39.14 18.85
N GLN A 472 -5.88 -38.37 19.93
CA GLN A 472 -5.61 -38.82 21.28
C GLN A 472 -6.64 -38.16 22.23
N PRO A 473 -7.48 -38.94 22.93
CA PRO A 473 -8.59 -38.39 23.71
C PRO A 473 -8.19 -37.28 24.68
N HIS A 474 -7.11 -37.47 25.45
CA HIS A 474 -6.63 -36.49 26.42
C HIS A 474 -6.07 -35.20 25.80
N ARG A 475 -5.74 -35.20 24.50
CA ARG A 475 -5.29 -34.01 23.76
C ARG A 475 -6.45 -33.23 23.17
N ILE A 476 -7.55 -33.89 22.83
CA ILE A 476 -8.73 -33.27 22.19
C ILE A 476 -9.76 -32.82 23.22
N LEU A 477 -9.96 -33.59 24.29
CA LEU A 477 -10.95 -33.26 25.31
C LEU A 477 -10.67 -31.89 25.94
N GLY A 478 -11.70 -31.04 25.97
CA GLY A 478 -11.62 -29.67 26.49
C GLY A 478 -10.98 -28.65 25.54
N GLN A 479 -10.50 -29.06 24.36
CA GLN A 479 -10.01 -28.13 23.35
C GLN A 479 -11.15 -27.60 22.49
N PRO A 480 -11.12 -26.31 22.09
CA PRO A 480 -12.04 -25.79 21.09
C PRO A 480 -11.76 -26.44 19.73
N SER A 481 -12.82 -26.72 18.97
CA SER A 481 -12.67 -27.08 17.55
C SER A 481 -12.21 -25.85 16.77
N LEU A 482 -11.35 -26.06 15.78
CA LEU A 482 -10.99 -25.05 14.81
C LEU A 482 -12.21 -24.58 14.02
N ASP A 483 -13.05 -25.51 13.57
CA ASP A 483 -14.28 -25.21 12.83
C ASP A 483 -15.29 -26.37 12.93
N HIS A 484 -16.55 -26.07 12.62
CA HIS A 484 -17.66 -27.03 12.61
C HIS A 484 -18.51 -26.85 11.35
N ASN A 485 -18.91 -27.96 10.74
CA ASN A 485 -19.89 -27.93 9.66
C ASN A 485 -20.65 -29.26 9.53
N GLU A 486 -21.88 -29.21 9.03
CA GLU A 486 -22.66 -30.40 8.69
C GLU A 486 -21.97 -31.28 7.64
N TYR A 487 -21.26 -30.66 6.68
CA TYR A 487 -20.61 -31.36 5.58
C TYR A 487 -19.10 -31.43 5.77
N LEU A 488 -18.56 -32.66 5.81
CA LEU A 488 -17.11 -32.89 5.80
C LEU A 488 -16.44 -32.19 4.61
N SER A 489 -17.09 -32.22 3.45
CA SER A 489 -16.54 -31.66 2.21
C SER A 489 -16.18 -30.19 2.35
N LYS A 490 -17.05 -29.42 3.03
CA LYS A 490 -16.82 -28.00 3.30
C LYS A 490 -15.65 -27.78 4.26
N LEU A 491 -15.54 -28.57 5.33
CA LEU A 491 -14.43 -28.43 6.29
C LEU A 491 -13.08 -28.74 5.66
N VAL A 492 -12.99 -29.80 4.84
CA VAL A 492 -11.77 -30.14 4.13
C VAL A 492 -11.42 -29.04 3.13
N ALA A 493 -12.39 -28.58 2.33
CA ALA A 493 -12.15 -27.49 1.40
C ALA A 493 -11.70 -26.22 2.14
N TRP A 494 -12.33 -25.89 3.27
CA TRP A 494 -11.95 -24.77 4.10
C TRP A 494 -10.53 -24.89 4.67
N ALA A 495 -10.16 -26.06 5.20
CA ALA A 495 -8.82 -26.30 5.72
C ALA A 495 -7.76 -26.28 4.60
N PHE A 496 -8.08 -26.82 3.42
CA PHE A 496 -7.20 -26.79 2.25
C PHE A 496 -7.00 -25.37 1.71
N PHE A 497 -8.07 -24.64 1.39
CA PHE A 497 -7.97 -23.30 0.80
C PHE A 497 -7.39 -22.25 1.76
N ASN A 498 -7.46 -22.48 3.08
CA ASN A 498 -6.76 -21.66 4.08
C ASN A 498 -5.32 -22.11 4.36
N GLY A 499 -4.83 -23.17 3.72
CA GLY A 499 -3.45 -23.65 3.84
C GLY A 499 -3.12 -24.38 5.15
N LEU A 500 -4.12 -24.89 5.86
CA LEU A 500 -3.91 -25.74 7.04
C LEU A 500 -3.45 -27.14 6.61
N ILE A 501 -4.02 -27.66 5.51
CA ILE A 501 -3.64 -28.94 4.90
C ILE A 501 -2.55 -28.71 3.87
N THR A 502 -1.38 -29.31 4.08
CA THR A 502 -0.30 -29.42 3.11
C THR A 502 0.10 -30.88 2.91
N GLU A 503 1.12 -31.14 2.09
CA GLU A 503 1.65 -32.50 1.87
C GLU A 503 2.26 -33.11 3.14
N SER A 504 2.67 -32.28 4.10
CA SER A 504 3.24 -32.72 5.38
C SER A 504 2.19 -32.87 6.49
N THR A 505 0.92 -32.55 6.22
CA THR A 505 -0.14 -32.65 7.23
C THR A 505 -0.62 -34.09 7.37
N HIS A 506 -0.55 -34.63 8.58
CA HIS A 506 -1.18 -35.91 8.91
C HIS A 506 -2.67 -35.72 9.22
N LEU A 507 -3.52 -36.46 8.52
CA LEU A 507 -4.96 -36.36 8.67
C LEU A 507 -5.52 -37.56 9.43
N ASN A 508 -6.29 -37.29 10.46
CA ASN A 508 -7.02 -38.28 11.25
C ASN A 508 -8.52 -38.07 11.07
N ALA A 509 -9.30 -39.14 11.08
CA ALA A 509 -10.75 -39.07 11.03
C ALA A 509 -11.40 -40.06 12.00
N VAL A 510 -12.43 -39.62 12.72
CA VAL A 510 -13.35 -40.49 13.48
C VAL A 510 -14.68 -40.50 12.75
N ILE A 511 -14.85 -41.53 11.94
CA ILE A 511 -16.04 -41.72 11.11
C ILE A 511 -16.99 -42.69 11.85
N ARG A 512 -18.25 -42.29 11.99
CA ARG A 512 -19.31 -43.09 12.61
C ARG A 512 -20.34 -43.57 11.60
N ASP A 513 -20.43 -42.94 10.42
CA ASP A 513 -21.18 -43.41 9.26
C ASP A 513 -20.34 -44.32 8.33
N ALA A 514 -20.88 -45.48 7.95
CA ALA A 514 -20.15 -46.53 7.22
C ALA A 514 -19.88 -46.22 5.72
N HIS A 515 -20.43 -45.12 5.19
CA HIS A 515 -20.27 -44.75 3.78
C HIS A 515 -18.93 -44.08 3.44
N LEU A 516 -18.23 -43.56 4.45
CA LEU A 516 -16.95 -42.90 4.34
C LEU A 516 -15.88 -43.74 5.06
N ASP A 517 -14.76 -44.02 4.39
CA ASP A 517 -13.57 -44.62 5.00
C ASP A 517 -12.39 -43.64 4.88
N ILE A 518 -11.28 -43.96 5.56
CA ILE A 518 -10.12 -43.08 5.59
C ILE A 518 -9.48 -42.92 4.21
N ASP A 519 -9.52 -43.96 3.36
CA ASP A 519 -8.93 -43.93 2.02
C ASP A 519 -9.69 -42.96 1.11
N LYS A 520 -11.02 -42.99 1.12
CA LYS A 520 -11.87 -42.03 0.39
C LYS A 520 -11.65 -40.60 0.87
N PHE A 521 -11.43 -40.42 2.18
CA PHE A 521 -11.14 -39.11 2.74
C PHE A 521 -9.79 -38.56 2.25
N TYR A 522 -8.74 -39.37 2.24
CA TYR A 522 -7.45 -38.99 1.63
C TYR A 522 -7.56 -38.76 0.12
N GLN A 523 -8.34 -39.58 -0.59
CA GLN A 523 -8.60 -39.38 -2.01
C GLN A 523 -9.26 -38.02 -2.27
N MET A 524 -10.27 -37.65 -1.48
CA MET A 524 -10.95 -36.36 -1.61
C MET A 524 -10.00 -35.16 -1.42
N VAL A 525 -9.07 -35.25 -0.46
CA VAL A 525 -8.03 -34.22 -0.25
C VAL A 525 -7.07 -34.16 -1.44
N SER A 526 -6.65 -35.33 -1.94
CA SER A 526 -5.79 -35.44 -3.13
C SER A 526 -6.46 -34.83 -4.36
N ASP A 527 -7.75 -35.12 -4.59
CA ASP A 527 -8.52 -34.60 -5.71
C ASP A 527 -8.65 -33.08 -5.65
N LEU A 528 -8.90 -32.51 -4.47
CA LEU A 528 -8.90 -31.06 -4.28
C LEU A 528 -7.54 -30.45 -4.65
N ARG A 529 -6.44 -31.05 -4.18
CA ARG A 529 -5.08 -30.58 -4.46
C ARG A 529 -4.74 -30.63 -5.95
N ASN A 530 -5.11 -31.71 -6.62
CA ASN A 530 -4.79 -31.92 -8.04
C ASN A 530 -5.69 -31.09 -8.96
N THR A 531 -6.89 -30.71 -8.50
CA THR A 531 -7.88 -29.96 -9.30
C THR A 531 -7.73 -28.45 -9.13
N PHE A 532 -7.45 -27.97 -7.90
CA PHE A 532 -7.47 -26.55 -7.57
C PHE A 532 -6.08 -26.03 -7.17
N SER A 533 -5.61 -25.00 -7.86
CA SER A 533 -4.42 -24.26 -7.43
C SER A 533 -4.73 -23.35 -6.24
N LEU A 534 -3.99 -23.49 -5.14
CA LEU A 534 -4.09 -22.63 -3.96
C LEU A 534 -3.72 -21.17 -4.25
N ARG A 535 -2.95 -20.91 -5.31
CA ARG A 535 -2.55 -19.58 -5.78
C ARG A 535 -2.92 -19.44 -7.25
N LYS A 536 -4.17 -19.05 -7.55
CA LYS A 536 -4.52 -18.64 -8.93
C LYS A 536 -3.83 -17.32 -9.27
N ARG A 537 -3.47 -17.16 -10.56
CA ARG A 537 -3.06 -15.84 -11.10
C ARG A 537 -4.15 -14.83 -10.79
N ARG A 538 -3.75 -13.67 -10.29
CA ARG A 538 -4.64 -12.55 -9.98
C ARG A 538 -5.45 -12.20 -11.23
N PRO A 539 -6.78 -12.11 -11.18
CA PRO A 539 -7.53 -11.50 -12.27
C PRO A 539 -7.04 -10.05 -12.42
N THR A 540 -6.64 -9.67 -13.62
CA THR A 540 -6.44 -8.25 -13.95
C THR A 540 -7.80 -7.55 -13.94
N MET A 541 -7.87 -6.27 -13.60
CA MET A 541 -9.15 -5.54 -13.66
C MET A 541 -9.75 -5.53 -15.08
N GLN A 542 -8.92 -5.69 -16.12
CA GLN A 542 -9.36 -5.90 -17.51
C GLN A 542 -10.16 -7.20 -17.72
N ALA A 543 -9.86 -8.28 -16.98
CA ALA A 543 -10.64 -9.53 -17.04
C ALA A 543 -12.02 -9.42 -16.34
N LEU A 544 -12.31 -8.26 -15.74
CA LEU A 544 -13.49 -7.99 -14.91
C LEU A 544 -14.35 -6.85 -15.46
N GLY A 545 -13.99 -6.25 -16.61
CA GLY A 545 -14.79 -5.28 -17.35
C GLY A 545 -15.80 -5.96 -18.25
#